data_AF-A0A1X7VHI9-F1
#
_entry.id   AF-A0A1X7VHI9-F1
#
_cell.length_a   1.000
_cell.length_b   1.000
_cell.length_c   1.000
_cell.angle_alpha   90.00
_cell.angle_beta   90.00
_cell.angle_gamma   90.00
#
_symmetry.space_group_name_H-M   'P 1'
#
loop_
_entity.id
_entity.type
_entity.pdbx_description
1 polymer ?
#
loop_
_entity_poly.entity_id
_entity_poly.type
_entity_poly.pdbx_seq_one_letter_code
_entity_poly.pdbx_strand_id
1 'polypeptide(L)'
;MDIVLHALQFAYVYIDDVLVASFDEYRVFINPDKCEFGQSSLHSLGHIVNENGIRPLESKVSAVTDFPLPQSQCQVRQSLGLINFYYRFMPHSSQTLELLYSLLFSTPAHSPFSWTDDLVNVFHKAKSALAKATLL
;
A
#
# COMPACT_ATOMS: atom_id res chain seq x y z
N MET A 1 -22.78 -6.25 -3.08
CA MET A 1 -22.80 -5.08 -2.18
C MET A 1 -22.51 -3.79 -2.97
N ASP A 2 -21.65 -3.85 -3.99
CA ASP A 2 -21.24 -2.69 -4.81
C ASP A 2 -22.37 -1.87 -5.46
N ILE A 3 -23.51 -2.46 -5.82
CA ILE A 3 -24.57 -1.74 -6.56
C ILE A 3 -25.30 -0.70 -5.68
N VAL A 4 -25.35 -0.90 -4.37
CA VAL A 4 -26.18 -0.08 -3.47
C VAL A 4 -25.47 1.21 -3.04
N LEU A 5 -24.14 1.16 -2.89
CA LEU A 5 -23.35 2.26 -2.30
C LEU A 5 -22.52 3.03 -3.34
N HIS A 6 -22.41 2.56 -4.58
CA HIS A 6 -21.64 3.25 -5.64
C HIS A 6 -22.24 4.62 -6.05
N ALA A 7 -23.51 4.87 -5.75
CA ALA A 7 -24.13 6.18 -5.96
C ALA A 7 -23.78 7.21 -4.87
N LEU A 8 -23.17 6.77 -3.76
CA LEU A 8 -22.85 7.62 -2.62
C LEU A 8 -21.39 8.09 -2.74
N GLN A 9 -21.20 9.34 -3.16
CA GLN A 9 -19.85 9.92 -3.34
C GLN A 9 -19.05 10.01 -2.02
N PHE A 10 -19.71 9.88 -0.88
CA PHE A 10 -19.11 9.91 0.45
C PHE A 10 -18.88 8.50 1.03
N ALA A 11 -19.19 7.43 0.30
CA ALA A 11 -18.99 6.05 0.75
C ALA A 11 -17.95 5.35 -0.12
N TYR A 12 -16.93 4.78 0.51
CA TYR A 12 -15.91 3.96 -0.15
C TYR A 12 -16.06 2.53 0.32
N VAL A 13 -16.33 1.62 -0.62
CA VAL A 13 -16.53 0.19 -0.34
C VAL A 13 -15.37 -0.60 -0.93
N TYR A 14 -14.81 -1.51 -0.14
CA TYR A 14 -13.82 -2.45 -0.58
C TYR A 14 -14.05 -3.82 0.05
N ILE A 15 -14.55 -4.76 -0.76
CA ILE A 15 -14.89 -6.13 -0.37
C ILE A 15 -15.88 -6.15 0.81
N ASP A 16 -15.37 -6.12 2.04
CA ASP A 16 -16.14 -6.18 3.29
C ASP A 16 -16.05 -4.88 4.11
N ASP A 17 -15.17 -3.95 3.75
CA ASP A 17 -14.97 -2.67 4.45
C ASP A 17 -15.78 -1.55 3.78
N VAL A 18 -16.51 -0.77 4.58
CA VAL A 18 -17.26 0.41 4.14
C VAL A 18 -16.79 1.61 4.96
N LEU A 19 -16.21 2.60 4.29
CA LEU A 19 -15.87 3.89 4.87
C LEU A 19 -16.95 4.91 4.46
N VAL A 20 -17.61 5.55 5.44
CA VAL A 20 -18.69 6.51 5.21
C VAL A 20 -18.32 7.87 5.82
N ALA A 21 -18.40 8.93 5.01
CA ALA A 21 -18.11 10.31 5.41
C ALA A 21 -19.35 11.23 5.32
N SER A 22 -20.56 10.70 5.57
CA SER A 22 -21.83 11.45 5.65
C SER A 22 -22.71 10.93 6.79
N PHE A 23 -23.66 11.76 7.23
CA PHE A 23 -24.64 11.48 8.28
C PHE A 23 -26.03 11.12 7.74
N ASP A 24 -26.17 10.93 6.42
CA ASP A 24 -27.46 10.64 5.79
C ASP A 24 -27.97 9.22 6.13
N GLU A 25 -29.29 9.09 6.28
CA GLU A 25 -29.94 7.83 6.63
C GLU A 25 -30.01 6.87 5.44
N TYR A 26 -29.34 5.72 5.57
CA TYR A 26 -29.46 4.61 4.63
C TYR A 26 -29.80 3.31 5.34
N ARG A 27 -30.56 2.44 4.64
CA ARG A 27 -30.93 1.12 5.14
C ARG A 27 -29.80 0.10 4.91
N VAL A 28 -28.67 0.33 5.58
CA VAL A 28 -27.54 -0.60 5.60
C VAL A 28 -27.52 -1.30 6.96
N PHE A 29 -27.45 -2.63 6.95
CA PHE A 29 -27.22 -3.40 8.17
C PHE A 29 -25.72 -3.49 8.43
N ILE A 30 -25.27 -2.95 9.56
CA ILE A 30 -23.87 -2.94 9.99
C ILE A 30 -23.70 -3.76 11.27
N ASN A 31 -22.52 -4.33 11.48
CA ASN A 31 -22.17 -4.97 12.73
C ASN A 31 -21.56 -3.91 13.68
N PRO A 32 -22.28 -3.45 14.72
CA PRO A 32 -21.81 -2.37 15.57
C PRO A 32 -20.50 -2.69 16.29
N ASP A 33 -20.22 -3.97 16.59
CA ASP A 33 -18.98 -4.40 17.27
C ASP A 33 -17.73 -4.22 16.39
N LYS A 34 -17.91 -4.07 15.07
CA LYS A 34 -16.83 -3.88 14.09
C LYS A 34 -16.79 -2.46 13.54
N CYS A 35 -17.64 -1.55 14.03
CA CYS A 35 -17.75 -0.20 13.52
C CYS A 35 -17.13 0.81 14.48
N GLU A 36 -16.38 1.74 13.91
CA GLU A 36 -15.88 2.93 14.61
C GLU A 36 -16.64 4.15 14.08
N PHE A 37 -17.23 4.94 14.99
CA PHE A 37 -18.03 6.11 14.63
C PHE A 37 -17.43 7.40 15.20
N GLY A 38 -17.56 8.50 14.45
CA GLY A 38 -17.19 9.84 14.93
C GLY A 38 -15.70 10.03 15.26
N GLN A 39 -14.82 9.20 14.70
CA GLN A 39 -13.37 9.29 14.91
C GLN A 39 -12.75 10.40 14.05
N SER A 40 -11.82 11.15 14.62
CA SER A 40 -11.01 12.14 13.87
C SER A 40 -9.94 11.50 12.99
N SER A 41 -9.60 10.24 13.28
CA SER A 41 -8.64 9.43 12.54
C SER A 41 -9.08 7.97 12.61
N LEU A 42 -9.11 7.29 11.47
CA LEU A 42 -9.56 5.89 11.38
C LEU A 42 -8.54 5.03 10.63
N HIS A 43 -8.50 3.73 10.94
CA HIS A 43 -7.69 2.77 10.21
C HIS A 43 -8.56 2.05 9.18
N SER A 44 -8.19 2.09 7.90
CA SER A 44 -8.91 1.41 6.84
C SER A 44 -7.96 0.96 5.73
N LEU A 45 -8.10 -0.29 5.28
CA LEU A 45 -7.38 -0.84 4.12
C LEU A 45 -5.86 -0.63 4.14
N GLY A 46 -5.21 -0.75 5.30
CA GLY A 46 -3.76 -0.55 5.39
C GLY A 46 -3.33 0.91 5.46
N HIS A 47 -4.27 1.84 5.63
CA HIS A 47 -4.07 3.28 5.68
C HIS A 47 -4.70 3.88 6.94
N ILE A 48 -4.26 5.08 7.28
CA ILE A 48 -4.88 5.97 8.24
C ILE A 48 -5.54 7.09 7.45
N VAL A 49 -6.83 7.33 7.72
CA VAL A 49 -7.61 8.41 7.10
C VAL A 49 -7.98 9.41 8.18
N ASN A 50 -7.62 10.67 7.97
CA ASN A 50 -7.93 11.78 8.88
C ASN A 50 -8.19 13.07 8.08
N GLU A 51 -8.40 14.19 8.79
CA GLU A 51 -8.62 15.51 8.17
C GLU A 51 -7.50 15.99 7.24
N ASN A 52 -6.27 15.50 7.44
CA ASN A 52 -5.11 15.86 6.63
C ASN A 52 -4.96 14.97 5.38
N GLY A 53 -5.78 13.92 5.26
CA GLY A 53 -5.83 13.04 4.10
C GLY A 53 -5.59 11.57 4.46
N ILE A 54 -4.98 10.84 3.53
CA ILE A 54 -4.74 9.40 3.61
C ILE A 54 -3.23 9.17 3.71
N ARG A 55 -2.80 8.40 4.70
CA ARG A 55 -1.40 8.00 4.87
C ARG A 55 -1.28 6.49 5.11
N PRO A 56 -0.17 5.83 4.76
CA PRO A 56 0.02 4.42 5.09
C PRO A 56 0.06 4.17 6.60
N LEU A 57 -0.35 2.98 7.05
CA LEU A 57 -0.11 2.53 8.42
C LEU A 57 1.38 2.29 8.66
N GLU A 58 1.91 2.83 9.75
CA GLU A 58 3.32 2.66 10.14
C GLU A 58 3.72 1.19 10.22
N SER A 59 2.86 0.33 10.79
CA SER A 59 3.10 -1.12 10.86
C SER A 59 3.30 -1.78 9.49
N LYS A 60 2.65 -1.26 8.44
CA LYS A 60 2.77 -1.78 7.07
C LYS A 60 4.05 -1.28 6.40
N VAL A 61 4.48 -0.07 6.74
CA VAL A 61 5.73 0.53 6.29
C VAL A 61 6.91 -0.20 6.91
N SER A 62 6.86 -0.46 8.22
CA SER A 62 7.88 -1.25 8.93
C SER A 62 8.08 -2.62 8.29
N ALA A 63 6.99 -3.29 7.89
CA ALA A 63 7.09 -4.56 7.19
C ALA A 63 7.86 -4.48 5.87
N VAL A 64 7.82 -3.34 5.17
CA VAL A 64 8.59 -3.13 3.94
C VAL A 64 10.03 -2.73 4.24
N THR A 65 10.28 -1.88 5.24
CA THR A 65 11.65 -1.49 5.63
C THR A 65 12.46 -2.68 6.11
N ASP A 66 11.82 -3.56 6.88
CA ASP A 66 12.46 -4.70 7.54
C ASP A 66 12.55 -5.93 6.63
N PHE A 67 11.90 -5.89 5.46
CA PHE A 67 11.93 -6.99 4.49
C PHE A 67 13.38 -7.31 4.08
N PRO A 68 13.92 -8.52 4.27
CA PRO A 68 15.32 -8.81 3.96
C PRO A 68 15.62 -8.66 2.46
N LEU A 69 16.90 -8.61 2.07
CA LEU A 69 17.26 -8.60 0.66
C LEU A 69 16.70 -9.86 -0.03
N PRO A 70 15.80 -9.74 -1.04
CA PRO A 70 15.15 -10.89 -1.64
C PRO A 70 16.15 -11.86 -2.26
N GLN A 71 16.07 -13.15 -1.94
CA GLN A 71 16.95 -14.18 -2.49
C GLN A 71 16.36 -14.90 -3.71
N SER A 72 15.08 -14.66 -4.01
CA SER A 72 14.38 -15.25 -5.16
C SER A 72 13.57 -14.21 -5.91
N GLN A 73 13.36 -14.43 -7.21
CA GLN A 73 12.51 -13.55 -8.02
C GLN A 73 11.07 -13.46 -7.46
N CYS A 74 10.60 -14.52 -6.80
CA CYS A 74 9.31 -14.54 -6.12
C CYS A 74 9.30 -13.53 -4.96
N GLN A 75 10.35 -13.51 -4.13
CA GLN A 75 10.49 -12.52 -3.06
C GLN A 75 10.68 -11.10 -3.60
N VAL A 76 11.37 -10.93 -4.75
CA VAL A 76 11.46 -9.62 -5.42
C VAL A 76 10.07 -9.14 -5.81
N ARG A 77 9.25 -9.98 -6.48
CA ARG A 77 7.86 -9.65 -6.84
C ARG A 77 7.00 -9.36 -5.62
N GLN A 78 7.15 -10.13 -4.54
CA GLN A 78 6.44 -9.90 -3.29
C GLN A 78 6.77 -8.54 -2.68
N SER A 79 8.07 -8.22 -2.57
CA SER A 79 8.53 -6.95 -2.02
C SER A 79 8.09 -5.77 -2.90
N LEU A 80 8.18 -5.90 -4.23
CA LEU A 80 7.67 -4.90 -5.17
C LEU A 80 6.16 -4.74 -5.05
N GLY A 81 5.38 -5.80 -4.89
CA GLY A 81 3.93 -5.69 -4.70
C GLY A 81 3.57 -4.85 -3.47
N LEU A 82 4.28 -5.04 -2.36
CA LEU A 82 4.09 -4.25 -1.14
C LEU A 82 4.49 -2.77 -1.34
N ILE A 83 5.63 -2.52 -2.00
CA ILE A 83 6.04 -1.15 -2.33
C ILE A 83 5.02 -0.50 -3.29
N ASN A 84 4.52 -1.26 -4.27
CA ASN A 84 3.57 -0.76 -5.26
C ASN A 84 2.23 -0.41 -4.62
N PHE A 85 1.81 -1.11 -3.57
CA PHE A 85 0.58 -0.75 -2.84
C PHE A 85 0.63 0.69 -2.28
N TYR A 86 1.82 1.19 -1.97
CA TYR A 86 2.04 2.54 -1.43
C TYR A 86 2.74 3.50 -2.40
N TYR A 87 2.89 3.14 -3.68
CA TYR A 87 3.69 3.89 -4.64
C TYR A 87 3.27 5.36 -4.81
N ARG A 88 1.97 5.66 -4.60
CA ARG A 88 1.39 7.02 -4.72
C ARG A 88 1.97 8.02 -3.74
N PHE A 89 2.54 7.56 -2.62
CA PHE A 89 3.16 8.41 -1.61
C PHE A 89 4.65 8.65 -1.90
N MET A 90 5.23 7.88 -2.82
CA MET A 90 6.65 7.94 -3.15
C MET A 90 6.90 8.83 -4.38
N PRO A 91 7.65 9.94 -4.26
CA PRO A 91 8.01 10.75 -5.41
C PRO A 91 8.98 10.00 -6.34
N HIS A 92 8.77 10.11 -7.65
CA HIS A 92 9.61 9.46 -8.68
C HIS A 92 9.79 7.94 -8.47
N SER A 93 8.75 7.27 -7.98
CA SER A 93 8.76 5.84 -7.70
C SER A 93 8.99 4.98 -8.94
N SER A 94 8.45 5.37 -10.09
CA SER A 94 8.67 4.68 -11.37
C SER A 94 10.15 4.59 -11.73
N GLN A 95 10.87 5.72 -11.69
CA GLN A 95 12.31 5.80 -11.96
C GLN A 95 13.12 5.02 -10.92
N THR A 96 12.70 5.08 -9.65
CA THR A 96 13.38 4.36 -8.58
C THR A 96 13.24 2.86 -8.75
N LEU A 97 12.07 2.35 -9.15
CA LEU A 97 11.80 0.92 -9.26
C LEU A 97 12.15 0.32 -10.63
N GLU A 98 12.49 1.15 -11.61
CA GLU A 98 12.78 0.74 -12.99
C GLU A 98 13.80 -0.40 -13.08
N LEU A 99 14.90 -0.29 -12.32
CA LEU A 99 15.95 -1.32 -12.31
C LEU A 99 15.48 -2.64 -11.67
N LEU A 100 14.55 -2.59 -10.72
CA LEU A 100 13.97 -3.81 -10.14
C LEU A 100 12.96 -4.46 -11.09
N TYR A 101 12.22 -3.66 -11.86
CA TYR A 101 11.34 -4.18 -12.90
C TYR A 101 12.15 -4.80 -14.05
N SER A 102 13.21 -4.12 -14.52
CA SER A 102 14.07 -4.65 -15.59
C SER A 102 14.70 -5.98 -15.16
N LEU A 103 15.16 -6.10 -13.92
CA LEU A 103 15.64 -7.36 -13.35
C LEU A 103 14.61 -8.50 -13.50
N LEU A 104 13.33 -8.24 -13.21
CA LEU A 104 12.27 -9.23 -13.30
C LEU A 104 11.85 -9.58 -14.73
N PHE A 105 12.02 -8.66 -15.68
CA PHE A 105 11.71 -8.89 -17.09
C PHE A 105 12.86 -9.58 -17.83
N SER A 106 14.10 -9.22 -17.53
CA SER A 106 15.29 -9.75 -18.17
C SER A 106 15.68 -11.13 -17.65
N THR A 107 15.27 -11.49 -16.43
CA THR A 107 15.59 -12.80 -15.86
C THR A 107 14.47 -13.80 -16.16
N PRO A 108 14.76 -14.94 -16.84
CA PRO A 108 13.76 -15.98 -17.04
C PRO A 108 13.23 -16.54 -15.71
N ALA A 109 12.00 -17.02 -15.71
CA ALA A 109 11.41 -17.66 -14.54
C ALA A 109 12.30 -18.82 -14.06
N HIS A 110 12.52 -18.90 -12.74
CA HIS A 110 13.35 -19.92 -12.08
C HIS A 110 14.86 -19.86 -12.38
N SER A 111 15.35 -18.86 -13.11
CA SER A 111 16.79 -18.64 -13.27
C SER A 111 17.39 -17.91 -12.07
N PRO A 112 18.64 -18.25 -11.69
CA PRO A 112 19.37 -17.49 -10.70
C PRO A 112 19.58 -16.06 -11.20
N PHE A 113 19.39 -15.08 -10.32
CA PHE A 113 19.76 -13.70 -10.56
C PHE A 113 20.77 -13.27 -9.49
N SER A 114 21.68 -12.40 -9.87
CA SER A 114 22.67 -11.82 -8.96
C SER A 114 22.29 -10.39 -8.61
N TRP A 115 22.38 -10.05 -7.34
CA TRP A 115 22.33 -8.66 -6.92
C TRP A 115 23.62 -7.96 -7.32
N THR A 116 23.51 -6.93 -8.15
CA THR A 116 24.57 -5.94 -8.35
C THR A 116 24.45 -4.87 -7.27
N ASP A 117 25.54 -4.15 -6.99
CA ASP A 117 25.53 -3.06 -6.01
C ASP A 117 24.48 -1.99 -6.35
N ASP A 118 24.27 -1.73 -7.65
CA ASP A 118 23.23 -0.82 -8.14
C ASP A 118 21.81 -1.29 -7.77
N LEU A 119 21.51 -2.58 -7.96
CA LEU A 119 20.20 -3.14 -7.61
C LEU A 119 19.96 -3.09 -6.09
N VAL A 120 20.99 -3.38 -5.30
CA VAL A 120 20.94 -3.29 -3.83
C VAL A 120 20.66 -1.85 -3.42
N ASN A 121 21.42 -0.89 -3.96
CA ASN A 121 21.24 0.53 -3.70
C ASN A 121 19.84 1.01 -4.06
N VAL A 122 19.31 0.58 -5.21
CA VAL A 122 17.94 0.89 -5.62
C VAL A 122 16.92 0.31 -4.65
N PHE A 123 17.08 -0.94 -4.22
CA PHE A 123 16.16 -1.58 -3.28
C PHE A 123 16.14 -0.84 -1.93
N HIS A 124 17.31 -0.46 -1.40
CA HIS A 124 17.39 0.37 -0.19
C HIS A 124 16.80 1.77 -0.37
N LYS A 125 17.02 2.39 -1.53
CA LYS A 125 16.44 3.70 -1.87
C LYS A 125 14.92 3.63 -1.92
N ALA A 126 14.34 2.59 -2.51
CA ALA A 126 12.90 2.38 -2.56
C ALA A 126 12.30 2.27 -1.15
N LYS A 127 12.91 1.47 -0.27
CA LYS A 127 12.50 1.37 1.14
C LYS A 127 12.59 2.69 1.87
N SER A 128 13.70 3.41 1.71
CA SER A 128 13.88 4.71 2.37
C SER A 128 12.88 5.75 1.88
N ALA A 129 12.60 5.78 0.58
CA ALA A 129 11.60 6.67 0.00
C ALA A 129 10.20 6.37 0.54
N LEU A 130 9.84 5.09 0.68
CA LEU A 130 8.57 4.70 1.31
C LEU A 130 8.52 5.13 2.78
N ALA A 131 9.57 4.88 3.56
CA ALA A 131 9.63 5.25 4.97
C ALA A 131 9.54 6.78 5.19
N LYS A 132 10.13 7.57 4.29
CA LYS A 132 10.01 9.04 4.34
C LYS A 132 8.61 9.51 3.99
N ALA A 133 7.97 8.87 3.02
CA ALA A 133 6.63 9.21 2.57
C ALA A 133 5.55 9.02 3.64
N THR A 134 5.85 8.29 4.71
CA THR A 134 4.89 7.93 5.76
C THR A 134 5.05 8.78 7.02
N LEU A 135 6.13 9.57 7.08
CA LEU A 135 6.41 10.55 8.14
C LEU A 135 5.90 11.96 7.80
N LEU A 136 5.40 12.17 6.57
CA LEU A 136 4.76 13.39 6.09
C LEU A 136 3.24 13.26 6.24
#